data_AF-A0A4U6KSQ8-F1
#
_entry.id   AF-A0A4U6KSQ8-F1
#
_cell.length_a   1.000
_cell.length_b   1.000
_cell.length_c   1.000
_cell.angle_alpha   90.00
_cell.angle_beta   90.00
_cell.angle_gamma   90.00
#
_symmetry.space_group_name_H-M   'P 1'
#
loop_
_entity.id
_entity.type
_entity.pdbx_description
1 polymer ?
#
loop_
_entity_poly.entity_id
_entity_poly.type
_entity_poly.pdbx_seq_one_letter_code
_entity_poly.pdbx_strand_id
1 'polypeptide(L)'
;LKAKKNPAGILLITPESLEAMLIRNAGWLKQAFAPLAYIAIDEFHAFIGSERGMQLLSLLNRIDHLLGRIDNPVPRVALSATLGELERVPLSLRPNQRLPCDIITDSQTHATLKVQV
;
A
#
# COMPACT_ATOMS: atom_id res chain seq x y z
N LEU A 1 1.20 21.72 11.09
CA LEU A 1 0.03 20.83 11.06
C LEU A 1 -0.03 20.03 12.35
N LYS A 2 -1.18 20.01 13.08
CA LYS A 2 -1.37 19.24 14.32
C LYS A 2 -0.94 17.77 14.18
N ALA A 3 -1.19 17.17 13.02
CA ALA A 3 -0.76 15.81 12.66
C ALA A 3 0.76 15.58 12.73
N LYS A 4 1.61 16.61 12.57
CA LYS A 4 3.07 16.48 12.73
C LYS A 4 3.50 16.36 14.19
N LYS A 5 2.72 16.88 15.14
CA LYS A 5 3.08 16.86 16.57
C LYS A 5 2.65 15.56 17.26
N ASN A 6 1.54 14.96 16.82
CA ASN A 6 1.07 13.67 17.31
C ASN A 6 0.48 12.86 16.13
N PRO A 7 1.31 12.13 15.37
CA PRO A 7 0.86 11.36 14.23
C PRO A 7 0.06 10.14 14.72
N ALA A 8 -1.26 10.18 14.55
CA ALA A 8 -2.16 9.09 14.88
C ALA A 8 -3.32 9.03 13.88
N GLY A 9 -3.86 7.83 13.66
CA GLY A 9 -4.99 7.60 12.76
C GLY A 9 -4.57 7.18 11.34
N ILE A 10 -5.37 7.58 10.35
CA ILE A 10 -5.21 7.19 8.94
C ILE A 10 -4.60 8.35 8.14
N LEU A 11 -3.57 8.06 7.35
CA LEU A 11 -2.96 9.01 6.42
C LEU A 11 -3.32 8.64 4.99
N LEU A 12 -4.08 9.52 4.33
CA LEU A 12 -4.31 9.45 2.89
C LEU A 12 -3.24 10.26 2.17
N ILE A 13 -2.51 9.63 1.25
CA ILE A 13 -1.37 10.24 0.58
C ILE A 13 -1.17 9.65 -0.81
N THR A 14 -0.60 10.43 -1.73
CA THR A 14 -0.21 9.95 -3.06
C THR A 14 1.25 9.47 -3.06
N PRO A 15 1.66 8.59 -4.00
CA PRO A 15 3.06 8.15 -4.10
C PRO A 15 4.06 9.32 -4.18
N GLU A 16 3.73 10.36 -4.94
CA GLU A 16 4.60 11.52 -5.16
C GLU A 16 4.77 12.35 -3.88
N SER A 17 3.70 12.52 -3.11
CA SER A 17 3.74 13.21 -1.82
C SER A 17 4.52 12.41 -0.77
N LEU A 18 4.39 11.07 -0.80
CA LEU A 18 5.14 10.17 0.07
C LEU A 18 6.65 10.21 -0.23
N GLU A 19 7.02 10.25 -1.50
CA GLU A 19 8.42 10.44 -1.92
C GLU A 19 9.00 11.75 -1.39
N ALA A 20 8.27 12.87 -1.57
CA ALA A 20 8.69 14.15 -1.05
C ALA A 20 8.88 14.13 0.48
N MET A 21 8.03 13.41 1.21
CA MET A 21 8.17 13.23 2.67
C MET A 21 9.39 12.38 3.06
N LEU A 22 9.67 11.30 2.32
CA LEU A 22 10.86 10.48 2.54
C LEU A 22 12.14 11.28 2.32
N ILE A 23 12.18 12.20 1.35
CA ILE A 23 13.36 13.03 1.07
C ILE A 23 13.49 14.16 2.09
N ARG A 24 12.41 14.91 2.35
CA ARG A 24 12.47 16.15 3.14
C ARG A 24 12.38 15.93 4.65
N ASN A 25 11.78 14.83 5.09
CA ASN A 25 11.37 14.63 6.48
C ASN A 25 11.58 13.17 6.97
N ALA A 26 12.60 12.46 6.47
CA ALA A 26 12.87 11.05 6.83
C ALA A 26 12.86 10.76 8.34
N GLY A 27 13.52 11.61 9.15
CA GLY A 27 13.58 11.43 10.61
C GLY A 27 12.21 11.52 11.28
N TRP A 28 11.38 12.49 10.87
CA TRP A 28 10.00 12.60 11.34
C TRP A 28 9.16 11.42 10.86
N LEU A 29 9.32 10.99 9.60
CA LEU A 29 8.59 9.87 9.03
C LEU A 29 8.91 8.57 9.79
N LYS A 30 10.18 8.34 10.13
CA LYS A 30 10.59 7.19 10.96
C LYS A 30 9.87 7.17 12.30
N GLN A 31 9.77 8.30 12.99
CA GLN A 31 9.07 8.41 14.27
C GLN A 31 7.55 8.24 14.10
N ALA A 32 6.97 8.91 13.10
CA ALA A 32 5.54 8.89 12.85
C ALA A 32 5.03 7.51 12.38
N PHE A 33 5.84 6.79 11.60
CA PHE A 33 5.49 5.49 11.03
C PHE A 33 6.04 4.32 11.86
N ALA A 34 6.72 4.57 12.98
CA ALA A 34 7.14 3.50 13.89
C ALA A 34 5.99 2.56 14.30
N PRO A 35 4.77 3.05 14.63
CA PRO A 35 3.63 2.20 14.91
C PRO A 35 2.80 1.85 13.66
N LEU A 36 3.32 2.01 12.45
CA LEU A 36 2.57 1.74 11.22
C LEU A 36 2.19 0.26 11.13
N ALA A 37 0.89 0.00 11.18
CA ALA A 37 0.34 -1.35 11.19
C ALA A 37 0.05 -1.89 9.78
N TYR A 38 -0.47 -1.04 8.89
CA TYR A 38 -0.91 -1.45 7.55
C TYR A 38 -0.69 -0.33 6.53
N ILE A 39 -0.49 -0.72 5.28
CA ILE A 39 -0.54 0.16 4.11
C ILE A 39 -1.63 -0.35 3.19
N ALA A 40 -2.62 0.51 2.91
CA ALA A 40 -3.65 0.24 1.92
C ALA A 40 -3.28 0.90 0.59
N ILE A 41 -3.35 0.15 -0.51
CA ILE A 41 -3.11 0.62 -1.86
C ILE A 41 -4.41 0.45 -2.64
N ASP A 42 -5.04 1.57 -2.96
CA ASP A 42 -6.25 1.58 -3.76
C ASP A 42 -5.92 1.54 -5.26
N GLU A 43 -6.86 1.02 -6.05
CA GLU A 43 -6.74 0.88 -7.51
C GLU A 43 -5.43 0.22 -7.96
N PHE A 44 -5.07 -0.89 -7.33
CA PHE A 44 -3.79 -1.56 -7.53
C PHE A 44 -3.52 -1.95 -9.00
N HIS A 45 -4.58 -2.19 -9.79
CA HIS A 45 -4.44 -2.46 -11.23
C HIS A 45 -3.75 -1.35 -12.01
N ALA A 46 -3.85 -0.09 -11.58
CA ALA A 46 -3.15 1.03 -12.22
C ALA A 46 -1.62 0.98 -12.04
N PHE A 47 -1.14 0.17 -11.08
CA PHE A 47 0.27 0.06 -10.73
C PHE A 47 0.93 -1.22 -11.28
N ILE A 48 0.16 -2.26 -11.60
CA ILE A 48 0.76 -3.51 -12.06
C ILE A 48 1.41 -3.32 -13.43
N GLY A 49 2.70 -3.66 -13.52
CA GLY A 49 3.47 -3.57 -14.77
C GLY A 49 3.74 -2.14 -15.27
N SER A 50 3.47 -1.11 -14.45
CA SER A 50 3.71 0.29 -14.82
C SER A 50 4.93 0.88 -14.11
N GLU A 51 5.52 1.92 -14.71
CA GLU A 51 6.64 2.66 -14.10
C GLU A 51 6.23 3.27 -12.75
N ARG A 52 4.98 3.74 -12.65
CA ARG A 52 4.40 4.25 -11.41
C ARG A 52 4.31 3.16 -10.33
N GLY A 53 4.01 1.92 -10.72
CA GLY A 53 4.04 0.78 -9.80
C GLY A 53 5.43 0.46 -9.31
N MET A 54 6.43 0.49 -10.20
CA MET A 54 7.83 0.31 -9.82
C MET A 54 8.29 1.41 -8.84
N GLN A 55 7.89 2.66 -9.08
CA GLN A 55 8.14 3.78 -8.16
C GLN A 55 7.48 3.51 -6.80
N LEU A 56 6.19 3.16 -6.78
CA LEU A 56 5.46 2.86 -5.53
C LEU A 56 6.16 1.74 -4.75
N LEU A 57 6.52 0.63 -5.40
CA LEU A 57 7.23 -0.48 -4.76
C LEU A 57 8.58 -0.06 -4.17
N SER A 58 9.33 0.79 -4.88
CA SER A 58 10.56 1.39 -4.38
C SER A 58 10.32 2.22 -3.11
N LEU A 59 9.27 3.05 -3.10
CA LEU A 59 8.90 3.84 -1.92
C LEU A 59 8.50 2.96 -0.72
N LEU A 60 7.70 1.92 -0.95
CA LEU A 60 7.31 0.98 0.11
C LEU A 60 8.51 0.23 0.68
N ASN A 61 9.42 -0.23 -0.19
CA ASN A 61 10.66 -0.87 0.25
C ASN A 61 11.56 0.09 1.07
N ARG A 62 11.62 1.37 0.69
CA ARG A 62 12.35 2.39 1.45
C ARG A 62 11.73 2.66 2.82
N ILE A 63 10.40 2.59 2.95
CA ILE A 63 9.73 2.65 4.25
C ILE A 63 10.14 1.47 5.12
N ASP A 64 10.08 0.25 4.59
CA ASP A 64 10.48 -0.95 5.36
C ASP A 64 11.95 -0.84 5.82
N HIS A 65 12.86 -0.36 4.96
CA HIS A 65 14.25 -0.09 5.33
C HIS A 65 14.38 0.98 6.43
N LEU A 66 13.68 2.11 6.27
CA LEU A 66 13.73 3.22 7.24
C LEU A 66 13.24 2.79 8.64
N LEU A 67 12.25 1.91 8.67
CA LEU A 67 11.67 1.36 9.90
C LEU A 67 12.47 0.16 10.45
N GLY A 68 13.50 -0.32 9.76
CA GLY A 68 14.24 -1.53 10.17
C GLY A 68 13.40 -2.81 10.07
N ARG A 69 12.43 -2.84 9.16
CA ARG A 69 11.41 -3.88 9.00
C ARG A 69 11.63 -4.74 7.75
N ILE A 70 12.86 -4.85 7.24
CA ILE A 70 13.14 -5.64 6.02
C ILE A 70 12.74 -7.11 6.19
N ASP A 71 13.00 -7.70 7.36
CA ASP A 71 12.66 -9.10 7.66
C ASP A 71 11.21 -9.29 8.14
N ASN A 72 10.54 -8.21 8.54
CA ASN A 72 9.14 -8.19 8.95
C ASN A 72 8.42 -6.93 8.42
N PRO A 73 8.23 -6.85 7.08
CA PRO A 73 7.76 -5.65 6.41
C PRO A 73 6.36 -5.26 6.86
N VAL A 74 5.98 -4.01 6.64
CA VAL A 74 4.64 -3.55 6.98
C VAL A 74 3.62 -4.33 6.12
N PRO A 75 2.59 -4.94 6.73
CA PRO A 75 1.51 -5.57 6.00
C PRO A 75 0.86 -4.62 4.98
N ARG A 76 0.72 -5.11 3.74
CA ARG A 76 0.13 -4.37 2.61
C ARG A 76 -1.20 -5.00 2.20
N VAL A 77 -2.23 -4.18 2.03
CA VAL A 77 -3.55 -4.54 1.50
C VAL A 77 -3.72 -3.80 0.19
N ALA A 78 -3.97 -4.53 -0.90
CA ALA A 78 -4.21 -3.97 -2.21
C ALA A 78 -5.67 -4.17 -2.61
N LEU A 79 -6.32 -3.12 -3.10
CA LEU A 79 -7.69 -3.12 -3.57
C LEU A 79 -7.71 -2.91 -5.08
N SER A 80 -8.57 -3.63 -5.79
CA SER A 80 -8.77 -3.42 -7.23
C SER A 80 -10.10 -4.01 -7.69
N ALA A 81 -10.79 -3.29 -8.58
CA ALA A 81 -12.02 -3.77 -9.21
C ALA A 81 -11.77 -4.70 -10.41
N THR A 82 -10.64 -4.53 -11.10
CA THR A 82 -10.32 -5.28 -12.32
C THR A 82 -8.89 -5.78 -12.23
N LEU A 83 -8.70 -7.10 -12.38
CA LEU A 83 -7.38 -7.72 -12.34
C LEU A 83 -7.38 -8.89 -13.32
N GLY A 84 -6.72 -8.71 -14.46
CA GLY A 84 -6.68 -9.74 -15.51
C GLY A 84 -5.79 -10.94 -15.14
N GLU A 85 -4.77 -10.73 -14.32
CA GLU A 85 -3.78 -11.76 -13.95
C GLU A 85 -3.55 -11.76 -12.42
N LEU A 86 -4.52 -12.27 -11.67
CA LEU A 86 -4.48 -12.32 -10.20
C LEU A 86 -3.23 -13.04 -9.67
N GLU A 87 -2.76 -14.07 -10.37
CA GLU A 87 -1.56 -14.84 -10.00
C GLU A 87 -0.28 -14.00 -9.91
N ARG A 88 -0.21 -12.86 -10.62
CA ARG A 88 0.96 -11.97 -10.58
C ARG A 88 0.90 -10.94 -9.46
N VAL A 89 -0.25 -10.80 -8.78
CA VAL A 89 -0.47 -9.80 -7.73
C VAL A 89 0.44 -10.03 -6.51
N PRO A 90 0.58 -11.26 -5.97
CA PRO A 90 1.43 -11.50 -4.80
C PRO A 90 2.87 -11.07 -5.02
N LEU A 91 3.46 -11.46 -6.15
CA LEU A 91 4.85 -11.14 -6.49
C LEU A 91 5.02 -9.66 -6.80
N SER A 92 4.01 -9.03 -7.41
CA SER A 92 4.03 -7.59 -7.67
C SER A 92 3.96 -6.78 -6.37
N LEU A 93 3.07 -7.15 -5.44
CA LEU A 93 2.88 -6.44 -4.17
C LEU A 93 4.03 -6.72 -3.17
N ARG A 94 4.60 -7.93 -3.20
CA ARG A 94 5.63 -8.40 -2.28
C ARG A 94 6.70 -9.25 -3.01
N PRO A 95 7.63 -8.62 -3.74
CA PRO A 95 8.66 -9.33 -4.48
C PRO A 95 9.54 -10.25 -3.61
N ASN A 96 9.75 -9.88 -2.34
CA ASN A 96 10.58 -10.64 -1.39
C ASN A 96 9.84 -11.78 -0.68
N GLN A 97 8.52 -11.92 -0.88
CA GLN A 97 7.68 -12.99 -0.32
C GLN A 97 7.79 -13.16 1.21
N ARG A 98 8.18 -12.11 1.94
CA ARG A 98 8.41 -12.18 3.40
C ARG A 98 7.15 -12.37 4.24
N LEU A 99 6.00 -12.06 3.66
CA LEU A 99 4.69 -12.23 4.29
C LEU A 99 3.73 -12.86 3.27
N PRO A 100 2.86 -13.79 3.70
CA PRO A 100 1.88 -14.43 2.82
C PRO A 100 0.93 -13.40 2.21
N CYS A 101 0.47 -13.68 0.99
CA CYS A 101 -0.44 -12.82 0.26
C CYS A 101 -1.67 -13.64 -0.12
N ASP A 102 -2.76 -13.44 0.63
CA ASP A 102 -4.03 -14.08 0.34
C ASP A 102 -4.80 -13.22 -0.67
N ILE A 103 -5.26 -13.85 -1.76
CA ILE A 103 -6.10 -13.21 -2.76
C ILE A 103 -7.55 -13.46 -2.37
N ILE A 104 -8.26 -12.39 -2.00
CA ILE A 104 -9.69 -12.46 -1.70
C ILE A 104 -10.43 -12.02 -2.96
N THR A 105 -11.08 -12.98 -3.63
CA THR A 105 -11.98 -12.70 -4.75
C THR A 105 -13.42 -12.93 -4.31
N ASP A 106 -14.30 -12.12 -4.87
CA ASP A 106 -15.71 -12.42 -4.83
C ASP A 106 -16.05 -13.43 -5.93
N SER A 107 -16.53 -14.61 -5.53
CA SER A 107 -16.93 -15.67 -6.46
C SER A 107 -18.44 -15.82 -6.59
N GLN A 108 -19.26 -15.12 -5.77
CA GLN A 108 -20.69 -15.39 -5.65
C GLN A 108 -21.59 -14.19 -5.24
N THR A 109 -21.29 -12.94 -5.63
CA THR A 109 -22.27 -11.85 -5.39
C THR A 109 -23.25 -11.70 -6.55
N HIS A 110 -24.46 -12.22 -6.37
CA HIS A 110 -25.65 -11.73 -7.07
C HIS A 110 -25.95 -10.30 -6.58
N ALA A 111 -25.24 -9.31 -7.13
CA ALA A 111 -25.55 -7.90 -6.90
C ALA A 111 -26.95 -7.62 -7.47
N THR A 112 -27.97 -7.72 -6.62
CA THR A 112 -29.34 -7.47 -7.03
C THR A 112 -29.50 -5.96 -7.14
N LEU A 113 -29.41 -5.43 -8.37
CA LEU A 113 -29.66 -4.02 -8.65
C LEU A 113 -31.10 -3.68 -8.25
N LYS A 114 -31.25 -3.03 -7.09
CA LYS A 114 -32.54 -2.44 -6.70
C LYS A 114 -32.61 -1.04 -7.29
N VAL A 115 -33.25 -0.95 -8.45
CA VAL A 115 -33.64 0.34 -9.03
C VAL A 115 -34.88 0.82 -8.25
N GLN A 116 -34.76 1.98 -7.63
CA GLN A 116 -35.90 2.68 -7.02
C GLN A 116 -36.39 3.71 -8.04
N VAL A 117 -37.60 3.50 -8.55
CA VAL A 117 -38.33 4.43 -9.44
C VAL A 117 -39.19 5.35 -8.59
#